data_AF-A0A2J8A7Y4-F1
#
_entry.id   AF-A0A2J8A7Y4-F1
#
_cell.length_a   1.000
_cell.length_b   1.000
_cell.length_c   1.000
_cell.angle_alpha   90.00
_cell.angle_beta   90.00
_cell.angle_gamma   90.00
#
_symmetry.space_group_name_H-M   'P 1'
#
loop_
_entity.id
_entity.type
_entity.pdbx_description
1 polymer ?
#
loop_
_entity_poly.entity_id
_entity_poly.type
_entity_poly.pdbx_seq_one_letter_code
_entity_poly.pdbx_strand_id
1 'polypeptide(L)'
;NNTEGVLSVEGISYPVRLLSLPTVVEAYKTYDEINMVKINDIGQLLLVGPPGSTLPEGPESLDGVTPPMRNARQRHFKAVDPKEVSEVERDLLALLSGYAPAGMTITDTEEEYVVDEATGAGSWR
;
A
#
# COMPACT_ATOMS: atom_id res chain seq x y z
N ASN A 1 17.29 2.81 13.95
CA ASN A 1 16.25 3.33 13.05
C ASN A 1 16.92 4.16 11.96
N ASN A 2 16.87 3.70 10.70
CA ASN A 2 17.48 4.39 9.55
C ASN A 2 16.59 5.51 8.97
N THR A 3 15.87 6.23 9.84
CA THR A 3 14.89 7.25 9.44
C THR A 3 15.29 8.65 9.86
N GLU A 4 16.41 8.82 10.56
CA GLU A 4 16.93 10.11 10.99
C GLU A 4 18.30 10.36 10.37
N GLY A 5 18.60 11.62 10.09
CA GLY A 5 19.87 12.01 9.50
C GLY A 5 20.14 13.50 9.62
N VAL A 6 21.25 13.92 9.03
CA VAL A 6 21.65 15.33 8.96
C VAL A 6 21.96 15.67 7.52
N LEU A 7 21.38 16.76 7.03
CA LEU A 7 21.76 17.39 5.78
C LEU A 7 22.76 18.50 6.09
N SER A 8 23.93 18.48 5.46
CA SER A 8 24.93 19.52 5.60
C SER A 8 24.93 20.41 4.36
N VAL A 9 24.65 21.71 4.54
CA VAL A 9 24.69 22.71 3.47
C VAL A 9 25.63 23.83 3.92
N GLU A 10 26.72 24.04 3.19
CA GLU A 10 27.73 25.09 3.49
C GLU A 10 28.25 25.05 4.94
N GLY A 11 28.38 23.85 5.51
CA GLY A 11 28.83 23.64 6.89
C GLY A 11 27.73 23.79 7.95
N ILE A 12 26.52 24.20 7.58
CA ILE A 12 25.37 24.26 8.47
C ILE A 12 24.68 22.89 8.48
N SER A 13 24.39 22.38 9.68
CA SER A 13 23.72 21.10 9.88
C SER A 13 22.22 21.27 10.09
N TYR A 14 21.43 20.57 9.28
CA TYR A 14 19.98 20.55 9.33
C TYR A 14 19.49 19.16 9.73
N PRO A 15 18.61 19.04 10.74
CA PRO A 15 18.00 17.75 11.08
C PRO A 15 17.13 17.27 9.92
N VAL A 16 17.20 15.97 9.62
CA VAL A 16 16.42 15.31 8.57
C VAL A 16 15.70 14.10 9.12
N ARG A 17 14.47 13.88 8.67
CA ARG A 17 13.71 12.65 8.91
C ARG A 17 13.13 12.11 7.62
N LEU A 18 13.30 10.81 7.37
CA LEU A 18 12.62 10.08 6.31
C LEU A 18 11.19 9.78 6.75
N LEU A 19 10.22 10.28 5.99
CA LEU A 19 8.80 10.06 6.21
C LEU A 19 8.17 9.42 4.97
N SER A 20 7.17 8.57 5.17
CA SER A 20 6.33 8.07 4.09
C SER A 20 5.38 9.19 3.62
N LEU A 21 5.12 9.26 2.32
CA LEU A 21 4.08 10.11 1.76
C LEU A 21 2.73 9.40 1.88
N PRO A 22 1.63 10.13 2.13
CA PRO A 22 0.29 9.53 2.11
C PRO A 22 -0.12 9.14 0.68
N THR A 23 0.48 9.75 -0.35
CA THR A 23 0.17 9.50 -1.77
C THR A 23 1.38 8.95 -2.51
N VAL A 24 1.15 8.07 -3.49
CA VAL A 24 2.17 7.71 -4.49
C VAL A 24 2.28 8.83 -5.52
N VAL A 25 3.50 9.33 -5.75
CA VAL A 25 3.80 10.32 -6.79
C VAL A 25 4.55 9.62 -7.92
N GLU A 26 3.94 9.56 -9.09
CA GLU A 26 4.56 8.97 -10.26
C GLU A 26 5.51 9.97 -10.94
N ALA A 27 6.73 9.53 -11.21
CA ALA A 27 7.71 10.31 -11.96
C ALA A 27 7.68 9.90 -13.43
N TYR A 28 7.62 10.90 -14.31
CA TYR A 28 7.62 10.73 -15.75
C TYR A 28 8.75 11.52 -16.40
N LYS A 29 9.28 11.01 -17.52
CA LYS A 29 10.17 11.75 -18.41
C LYS A 29 9.51 11.95 -19.77
N THR A 30 9.88 13.02 -20.45
CA THR A 30 9.42 13.33 -21.80
C THR A 30 10.51 14.05 -22.59
N TYR A 31 10.47 13.93 -23.92
CA TYR A 31 11.29 14.73 -24.84
C TYR A 31 10.47 15.77 -25.61
N ASP A 32 9.15 15.58 -25.70
CA ASP A 32 8.24 16.37 -26.55
C ASP A 32 7.11 17.05 -25.77
N GLU A 33 7.08 16.89 -24.44
CA GLU A 33 6.06 17.44 -23.52
C GLU A 33 4.63 16.90 -23.74
N ILE A 34 4.46 15.96 -24.67
CA ILE A 34 3.18 15.35 -25.01
C ILE A 34 3.17 13.90 -24.52
N ASN A 35 4.18 13.14 -24.91
CA ASN A 35 4.31 11.74 -24.55
C ASN A 35 5.16 11.63 -23.29
N MET A 36 4.52 11.18 -22.21
CA MET A 36 5.16 10.95 -20.93
C MET A 36 5.44 9.46 -20.72
N VAL A 37 6.68 9.13 -20.37
CA VAL A 37 7.12 7.76 -20.08
C VAL A 37 7.39 7.66 -18.59
N LYS A 38 6.68 6.77 -17.89
CA LYS A 38 6.86 6.52 -16.46
C LYS A 38 8.27 6.00 -16.19
N ILE A 39 8.93 6.53 -15.17
CA ILE A 39 10.28 6.11 -14.76
C ILE A 39 10.34 5.57 -13.33
N ASN A 40 9.48 6.04 -12.42
CA ASN A 40 9.51 5.62 -11.03
C ASN A 40 8.21 5.99 -10.29
N ASP A 41 8.04 5.39 -9.11
CA ASP A 41 7.07 5.76 -8.09
C ASP A 41 7.79 6.28 -6.84
N ILE A 42 7.35 7.44 -6.34
CA ILE A 42 7.90 8.09 -5.15
C ILE A 42 6.86 8.02 -4.04
N GLY A 43 7.21 7.32 -2.95
CA GLY A 43 6.35 7.13 -1.78
C GLY A 43 6.94 7.66 -0.47
N GLN A 44 8.09 8.33 -0.50
CA GLN A 44 8.76 8.84 0.69
C GLN A 44 9.38 10.22 0.43
N LEU A 45 9.60 10.96 1.50
CA LEU A 45 10.28 12.26 1.48
C LEU A 45 11.29 12.38 2.62
N LEU A 46 12.30 13.22 2.40
CA LEU A 46 13.20 13.69 3.46
C LEU A 46 12.68 15.04 3.95
N LEU A 47 12.15 15.07 5.17
CA LEU A 47 11.73 16.31 5.82
C LEU A 47 12.94 16.96 6.46
N VAL A 48 13.28 18.16 6.01
CA VAL A 48 14.40 18.96 6.54
C VAL A 48 13.84 20.04 7.46
N GLY A 49 14.33 20.07 8.70
CA GLY A 49 13.95 21.08 9.69
C GLY A 49 14.97 22.21 9.79
N PRO A 50 14.59 23.38 10.33
CA PRO A 50 15.56 24.41 10.71
C PRO A 50 16.62 23.86 11.69
N PRO A 51 17.85 24.41 11.70
CA PRO A 51 18.87 24.03 12.67
C PRO A 51 18.36 24.20 14.11
N GLY A 52 18.62 23.19 14.96
CA GLY A 52 18.17 23.19 16.36
C GLY A 52 16.67 22.93 16.58
N SER A 53 15.90 22.67 15.52
CA SER A 53 14.49 22.28 15.63
C SER A 53 14.31 20.77 15.79
N THR A 54 13.17 20.38 16.36
CA THR A 54 12.71 18.99 16.39
C THR A 54 11.73 18.74 15.25
N LEU A 55 11.86 17.60 14.58
CA LEU A 55 10.96 17.21 13.49
C LEU A 55 9.71 16.49 14.00
N PRO A 56 8.57 16.60 13.29
CA PRO A 56 7.34 15.88 13.60
C PRO A 56 7.57 14.38 13.78
N GLU A 57 7.01 13.83 14.85
CA GLU A 57 7.04 12.40 15.14
C GLU A 57 6.04 11.63 14.28
N GLY A 58 6.37 10.37 13.98
CA GLY A 58 5.55 9.48 13.19
C GLY A 58 6.25 8.98 11.92
N PRO A 59 5.74 7.88 11.34
CA PRO A 59 6.33 7.25 10.16
C PRO A 59 5.92 7.92 8.84
N GLU A 60 4.97 8.86 8.87
CA GLU A 60 4.29 9.39 7.68
C GLU A 60 4.05 10.90 7.78
N SER A 61 4.11 11.57 6.63
CA SER A 61 3.70 12.96 6.45
C SER A 61 2.17 13.10 6.46
N LEU A 62 1.67 14.13 7.15
CA LEU A 62 0.23 14.48 7.13
C LEU A 62 -0.23 14.93 5.74
N ASP A 63 0.65 15.62 5.02
CA ASP A 63 0.38 16.25 3.72
C ASP A 63 1.00 15.44 2.58
N GLY A 64 0.35 15.51 1.40
CA GLY A 64 0.97 15.15 0.12
C GLY A 64 1.79 16.30 -0.47
N VAL A 65 2.41 16.07 -1.63
CA VAL A 65 3.32 17.05 -2.26
C VAL A 65 2.58 18.28 -2.82
N THR A 66 1.32 18.13 -3.23
CA THR A 66 0.54 19.21 -3.84
C THR A 66 -0.40 19.90 -2.85
N PRO A 67 -0.68 21.22 -2.98
CA PRO A 67 -1.52 21.95 -2.03
C PRO A 67 -2.91 21.35 -1.75
N PRO A 68 -3.64 20.79 -2.76
CA PRO A 68 -4.92 20.13 -2.50
C PRO A 68 -4.80 18.94 -1.53
N MET A 69 -3.65 18.26 -1.51
CA MET A 69 -3.37 17.06 -0.70
C MET A 69 -2.92 17.37 0.72
N ARG A 70 -3.15 18.58 1.23
CA ARG A 70 -2.99 18.89 2.66
C ARG A 70 -3.87 17.97 3.52
N ASN A 71 -3.35 17.41 4.62
CA ASN A 71 -4.02 16.45 5.49
C ASN A 71 -4.71 15.32 4.70
N ALA A 72 -3.98 14.73 3.75
CA ALA A 72 -4.54 13.86 2.70
C ALA A 72 -5.36 12.71 3.27
N ARG A 73 -4.80 11.97 4.25
CA ARG A 73 -5.49 10.82 4.85
C ARG A 73 -6.80 11.19 5.53
N GLN A 74 -6.82 12.32 6.23
CA GLN A 74 -8.01 12.77 6.95
C GLN A 74 -9.08 13.31 6.00
N ARG A 75 -8.69 14.02 4.94
CA ARG A 75 -9.62 14.75 4.07
C ARG A 75 -10.11 13.96 2.87
N HIS A 76 -9.24 13.15 2.28
CA HIS A 76 -9.48 12.55 0.96
C HIS A 76 -9.57 11.03 1.00
N PHE A 77 -8.94 10.39 1.98
CA PHE A 77 -8.90 8.93 2.01
C PHE A 77 -10.02 8.39 2.89
N LYS A 78 -10.64 7.30 2.44
CA LYS A 78 -11.60 6.58 3.25
C LYS A 78 -10.87 5.97 4.44
N ALA A 79 -11.28 6.32 5.65
CA ALA A 79 -10.81 5.63 6.84
C ALA A 79 -11.30 4.17 6.78
N VAL A 80 -10.39 3.24 7.07
CA VAL A 80 -10.72 1.83 7.27
C VAL A 80 -10.82 1.59 8.76
N ASP A 81 -11.85 0.86 9.20
CA ASP A 81 -11.99 0.50 10.61
C ASP A 81 -10.86 -0.47 10.98
N PRO A 82 -10.00 -0.16 11.96
CA PRO A 82 -8.94 -1.07 12.41
C PRO A 82 -9.47 -2.46 12.80
N LYS A 83 -10.71 -2.53 13.32
CA LYS A 83 -11.34 -3.80 13.66
C LYS A 83 -11.62 -4.64 12.42
N GLU A 84 -12.11 -4.03 11.35
CA GLU A 84 -12.35 -4.68 10.07
C GLU A 84 -11.03 -5.24 9.50
N VAL A 85 -9.94 -4.47 9.54
CA VAL A 85 -8.62 -4.93 9.10
C VAL A 85 -8.16 -6.15 9.90
N SER A 86 -8.31 -6.11 11.23
CA SER A 86 -7.89 -7.21 12.09
C SER A 86 -8.72 -8.48 11.88
N GLU A 87 -10.03 -8.35 11.66
CA GLU A 87 -10.91 -9.48 11.35
C GLU A 87 -10.54 -10.11 10.00
N VAL A 88 -10.30 -9.28 8.97
CA VAL A 88 -9.86 -9.74 7.65
C VAL A 88 -8.49 -10.42 7.71
N GLU A 89 -7.53 -9.87 8.45
CA GLU A 89 -6.20 -10.46 8.62
C GLU A 89 -6.29 -11.84 9.29
N ARG A 90 -7.10 -11.97 10.34
CA ARG A 90 -7.33 -13.26 11.01
C ARG A 90 -7.92 -14.29 10.05
N ASP A 91 -8.94 -13.91 9.30
CA ASP A 91 -9.62 -14.80 8.36
C ASP A 91 -8.69 -15.21 7.21
N LEU A 92 -7.85 -14.28 6.73
CA LEU A 92 -6.79 -14.57 5.75
C LEU A 92 -5.78 -15.59 6.28
N LEU A 93 -5.31 -15.43 7.52
CA LEU A 93 -4.39 -16.38 8.14
C LEU A 93 -5.01 -17.77 8.31
N ALA A 94 -6.32 -17.84 8.60
CA ALA A 94 -7.05 -19.11 8.65
C ALA A 94 -7.05 -19.80 7.28
N LEU A 95 -7.39 -19.06 6.21
CA LEU A 95 -7.38 -19.56 4.84
C LEU A 95 -6.00 -20.07 4.41
N LEU A 96 -4.96 -19.28 4.65
CA LEU A 96 -3.58 -19.66 4.32
C LEU A 96 -3.10 -20.90 5.09
N SER A 97 -3.69 -21.17 6.25
CA SER A 97 -3.41 -22.35 7.07
C SER A 97 -4.31 -23.55 6.73
N GLY A 98 -5.15 -23.45 5.70
CA GLY A 98 -6.06 -24.52 5.28
C GLY A 98 -7.34 -24.64 6.13
N TYR A 99 -7.65 -23.65 6.95
CA TYR A 99 -8.88 -23.59 7.74
C TYR A 99 -9.90 -22.64 7.10
N ALA A 100 -11.18 -22.91 7.30
CA ALA A 100 -12.24 -21.98 6.93
C ALA A 100 -12.27 -20.78 7.90
N PRO A 101 -12.54 -19.55 7.42
CA PRO A 101 -12.88 -18.42 8.26
C PRO A 101 -14.05 -18.72 9.20
N ALA A 102 -14.17 -17.95 10.28
CA ALA A 102 -15.20 -18.18 11.29
C ALA A 102 -16.61 -18.16 10.67
N GLY A 103 -17.37 -19.24 10.86
CA GLY A 103 -18.73 -19.39 10.33
C GLY A 103 -18.81 -19.77 8.84
N MET A 104 -17.68 -20.06 8.19
CA MET A 104 -17.62 -20.55 6.82
C MET A 104 -17.21 -22.03 6.76
N THR A 105 -17.45 -22.67 5.62
CA THR A 105 -16.98 -24.04 5.33
C THR A 105 -16.33 -24.02 3.96
N ILE A 106 -15.12 -24.57 3.86
CA ILE A 106 -14.43 -24.77 2.58
C ILE A 106 -14.79 -26.17 2.11
N THR A 107 -15.37 -26.25 0.91
CA THR A 107 -15.62 -27.51 0.22
C THR A 107 -14.77 -27.49 -1.05
N ASP A 108 -13.80 -28.40 -1.13
CA ASP A 108 -13.15 -28.70 -2.40
C ASP A 108 -14.07 -29.63 -3.19
N THR A 109 -14.36 -29.25 -4.43
CA THR A 109 -15.15 -30.06 -5.37
C THR A 109 -14.29 -30.32 -6.59
N GLU A 110 -14.00 -31.58 -6.86
CA GLU A 110 -13.40 -32.05 -8.10
C GLU A 110 -14.54 -32.45 -9.05
N GLU A 111 -14.60 -31.84 -10.23
CA GLU A 111 -15.56 -32.23 -11.26
C GLU A 111 -14.97 -33.36 -12.10
N GLU A 112 -15.65 -34.51 -12.14
CA GLU A 112 -15.29 -35.62 -13.00
C GLU A 112 -16.22 -35.67 -14.22
N TYR A 113 -15.65 -35.78 -15.42
CA TYR A 113 -16.43 -35.99 -16.63
C TYR A 113 -16.88 -37.45 -16.70
N VAL A 114 -18.15 -37.70 -16.37
CA VAL A 114 -18.73 -39.05 -16.36
C VAL A 114 -19.45 -39.31 -17.68
N VAL A 115 -19.14 -40.45 -18.31
CA VAL A 115 -19.82 -40.91 -19.53
C VAL A 115 -20.79 -42.03 -19.16
N ASP A 116 -22.06 -41.87 -19.54
CA ASP A 116 -23.08 -42.90 -19.40
C ASP A 116 -22.81 -44.02 -20.42
N GLU A 117 -22.49 -45.23 -19.93
CA GLU A 117 -22.11 -46.37 -20.79
C GLU A 117 -23.25 -46.86 -21.69
N ALA A 118 -24.51 -46.61 -21.33
CA ALA A 118 -25.68 -47.09 -22.09
C ALA A 118 -26.06 -46.14 -23.23
N THR A 119 -25.83 -44.84 -23.05
CA THR A 119 -26.25 -43.78 -23.99
C THR A 119 -25.08 -43.10 -24.68
N GLY A 120 -23.86 -43.23 -24.16
CA GLY A 120 -22.65 -42.56 -24.63
C GLY A 120 -22.61 -41.05 -24.32
N ALA A 121 -23.60 -40.53 -23.58
CA ALA A 121 -23.67 -39.11 -23.24
C ALA A 121 -22.76 -38.81 -22.03
N GLY A 122 -21.98 -37.74 -22.12
CA GLY A 122 -21.09 -37.30 -21.04
C GLY A 122 -21.59 -36.03 -20.35
N SER A 123 -21.41 -35.96 -19.03
CA SER A 123 -21.72 -34.80 -18.21
C SER A 123 -20.65 -34.62 -17.13
N TRP A 124 -20.29 -33.37 -16.84
CA TRP A 124 -19.54 -33.01 -15.63
C TRP A 124 -20.41 -33.31 -14.41
N ARG A 125 -19.86 -34.04 -13.44
CA ARG A 125 -20.48 -34.32 -12.14
C ARG A 125 -19.57 -33.91 -11.01
#